data_AF-B5D2A2-F1
#
_entry.id   AF-B5D2A2-F1
#
_cell.length_a   1.000
_cell.length_b   1.000
_cell.length_c   1.000
_cell.angle_alpha   90.00
_cell.angle_beta   90.00
_cell.angle_gamma   90.00
#
_symmetry.space_group_name_H-M   'P 1'
#
loop_
_entity.id
_entity.type
_entity.pdbx_description
1 polymer ?
#
loop_
_entity_poly.entity_id
_entity_poly.type
_entity_poly.pdbx_seq_one_letter_code
_entity_poly.pdbx_strand_id
1 'polypeptide(L)'
;MNNKKFIITIIILAVIVAAVSFFAVNEARKNKEMSQLFAVEKQEMENEYSTFATQYDELQIQINNDSLREKLESEKLKTQRLLEELRQVKTSDAAEIMRLKKELKTVRAVLRSYVMQIDSLNKINAALMQENQEVKSKYTAATAQISNLSQETKNLNEKVTLAAQLDATNIQVQTLNKRGRETERVKNIKKIAISFTIVKNITAQTGNKTLYIRIAKPDNEILTKNPGNQFKFEDRNISYSIKKYIEYTGEEQSVTVYWDVEEFLPAGTYHIYIFADGNMIGQGSFRMK
;
A
#
# COMPACT_ATOMS: atom_id res chain seq x y z
N MET A 1 38.54 3.66 -113.62
CA MET A 1 37.25 3.91 -112.93
C MET A 1 37.34 3.72 -111.40
N ASN A 2 38.48 4.06 -110.75
CA ASN A 2 38.77 3.67 -109.35
C ASN A 2 38.96 4.84 -108.35
N ASN A 3 39.30 6.06 -108.79
CA ASN A 3 39.55 7.18 -107.85
C ASN A 3 38.28 7.77 -107.24
N LYS A 4 37.16 7.85 -107.98
CA LYS A 4 35.89 8.34 -107.43
C LYS A 4 35.32 7.42 -106.36
N LYS A 5 35.44 6.10 -106.51
CA LYS A 5 35.00 5.14 -105.48
C LYS A 5 35.85 5.24 -104.21
N PHE A 6 37.16 5.44 -104.34
CA PHE A 6 38.10 5.61 -103.22
C PHE A 6 37.87 6.90 -102.42
N ILE A 7 37.58 8.02 -103.11
CA ILE A 7 37.25 9.29 -102.47
C ILE A 7 35.92 9.19 -101.71
N ILE A 8 34.92 8.52 -102.29
CA ILE A 8 33.61 8.32 -101.64
C ILE A 8 33.76 7.46 -100.37
N THR A 9 34.58 6.40 -100.38
CA THR A 9 34.83 5.60 -99.17
C THR A 9 35.55 6.40 -98.07
N ILE A 10 36.51 7.27 -98.41
CA ILE A 10 37.19 8.12 -97.42
C ILE A 10 36.22 9.11 -96.77
N ILE A 11 35.32 9.72 -97.56
CA ILE A 11 34.32 10.66 -97.05
C ILE A 11 33.35 9.95 -96.11
N ILE A 12 32.88 8.76 -96.48
CA ILE A 12 31.99 7.95 -95.62
C ILE A 12 32.71 7.58 -94.30
N LEU A 13 33.99 7.18 -94.37
CA LEU A 13 34.78 6.85 -93.19
C LEU A 13 34.97 8.07 -92.26
N ALA A 14 35.23 9.25 -92.83
CA ALA A 14 35.37 10.50 -92.07
C ALA A 14 34.06 10.90 -91.36
N VAL A 15 32.91 10.72 -92.02
CA VAL A 15 31.59 10.96 -91.42
C VAL A 15 31.31 9.97 -90.29
N ILE A 16 31.67 8.69 -90.45
CA ILE A 16 31.53 7.68 -89.39
C ILE A 16 32.42 8.03 -88.19
N VAL A 17 33.69 8.40 -88.41
CA VAL A 17 34.60 8.81 -87.33
C VAL A 17 34.07 10.05 -86.63
N ALA A 18 33.55 11.05 -87.36
CA ALA A 18 32.96 12.25 -86.77
C ALA A 18 31.71 11.93 -85.94
N ALA A 19 30.84 11.03 -86.43
CA ALA A 19 29.64 10.59 -85.72
C ALA A 19 29.97 9.81 -84.45
N VAL A 20 30.93 8.88 -84.51
CA VAL A 20 31.42 8.12 -83.35
C VAL A 20 32.09 9.06 -82.34
N SER A 21 32.91 10.01 -82.80
CA SER A 21 33.56 10.99 -81.92
C SER A 21 32.55 11.90 -81.24
N PHE A 22 31.52 12.36 -81.97
CA PHE A 22 30.44 13.16 -81.42
C PHE A 22 29.63 12.37 -80.38
N PHE A 23 29.28 11.12 -80.67
CA PHE A 23 28.61 10.23 -79.72
C PHE A 23 29.46 10.01 -78.46
N ALA A 24 30.75 9.71 -78.61
CA ALA A 24 31.66 9.51 -77.49
C ALA A 24 31.80 10.77 -76.60
N VAL A 25 31.87 11.96 -77.21
CA VAL A 25 31.92 13.23 -76.47
C VAL A 25 30.60 13.53 -75.76
N ASN A 26 29.46 13.24 -76.40
CA ASN A 26 28.14 13.42 -75.80
C ASN A 26 27.91 12.46 -74.63
N GLU A 27 28.30 11.19 -74.78
CA GLU A 27 28.29 10.17 -73.73
C GLU A 27 29.21 10.58 -72.55
N ALA A 28 30.42 11.07 -72.85
CA ALA A 28 31.36 11.54 -71.86
C ALA A 28 30.86 12.78 -71.09
N ARG A 29 30.17 13.72 -71.76
CA ARG A 29 29.53 14.87 -71.11
C ARG A 29 28.42 14.43 -70.16
N LYS A 30 27.52 13.55 -70.62
CA LYS A 30 26.45 12.98 -69.77
C LYS A 30 27.00 12.23 -68.56
N ASN A 31 28.05 11.42 -68.75
CA ASN A 31 28.72 10.73 -67.64
C ASN A 31 29.37 11.70 -66.64
N LYS A 32 29.91 12.83 -67.11
CA LYS A 32 30.52 13.84 -66.25
C LYS A 32 29.47 14.58 -65.41
N GLU A 33 28.36 14.99 -66.02
CA GLU A 33 27.23 15.62 -65.31
C GLU A 33 26.62 14.66 -64.27
N MET A 34 26.42 13.40 -64.66
CA MET A 34 25.92 12.36 -63.76
C MET A 34 26.88 12.11 -62.56
N SER A 35 28.18 12.05 -62.83
CA SER A 35 29.21 11.86 -61.78
C SER A 35 29.27 13.05 -60.82
N GLN A 36 29.05 14.27 -61.31
CA GLN A 36 28.93 15.47 -60.46
C GLN A 36 27.68 15.44 -59.58
N LEU A 37 26.53 15.01 -60.12
CA LEU A 37 25.32 14.85 -59.33
C LEU A 37 25.51 13.83 -58.20
N PHE A 38 26.11 12.67 -58.48
CA PHE A 38 26.41 11.67 -57.45
C PHE A 38 27.43 12.16 -56.42
N ALA A 39 28.38 13.01 -56.80
CA ALA A 39 29.30 13.62 -55.85
C ALA A 39 28.56 14.53 -54.85
N VAL A 40 27.62 15.34 -55.34
CA VAL A 40 26.78 16.20 -54.49
C VAL A 40 25.88 15.36 -53.58
N GLU A 41 25.18 14.36 -54.12
CA GLU A 41 24.32 13.49 -53.30
C GLU A 41 25.10 12.74 -52.22
N LYS A 42 26.32 12.27 -52.55
CA LYS A 42 27.22 11.62 -51.59
C LYS A 42 27.60 12.56 -50.45
N GLN A 43 27.99 13.80 -50.78
CA GLN A 43 28.35 14.80 -49.78
C GLN A 43 27.15 15.21 -48.90
N GLU A 44 25.96 15.36 -49.49
CA GLU A 44 24.74 15.65 -48.75
C GLU A 44 24.40 14.51 -47.77
N MET A 45 24.51 13.26 -48.21
CA MET A 45 24.31 12.09 -47.34
C MET A 45 25.31 12.05 -46.18
N GLU A 46 26.58 12.34 -46.43
CA GLU A 46 27.59 12.39 -45.37
C GLU A 46 27.26 13.46 -44.32
N ASN A 47 26.81 14.64 -44.75
CA ASN A 47 26.43 15.74 -43.86
C ASN A 47 25.16 15.43 -43.05
N GLU A 48 24.12 14.92 -43.71
CA GLU A 48 22.89 14.49 -43.03
C GLU A 48 23.19 13.43 -41.96
N TYR A 49 24.11 12.51 -42.27
CA TYR A 49 24.46 11.44 -41.37
C TYR A 49 25.33 11.90 -40.22
N SER A 50 26.29 12.80 -40.46
CA SER A 50 27.07 13.42 -39.40
C SER A 50 26.16 14.10 -38.37
N THR A 51 25.18 14.88 -38.84
CA THR A 51 24.19 15.53 -37.98
C THR A 51 23.34 14.52 -37.21
N PHE A 52 22.92 13.45 -37.88
CA PHE A 52 22.15 12.38 -37.27
C PHE A 52 22.95 11.62 -36.20
N ALA A 53 24.23 11.38 -36.42
CA ALA A 53 25.12 10.73 -35.46
C ALA A 53 25.32 11.58 -34.20
N THR A 54 25.46 12.91 -34.33
CA THR A 54 25.61 13.79 -33.15
C THR A 54 24.34 13.82 -32.30
N GLN A 55 23.17 13.97 -32.91
CA GLN A 55 21.88 13.92 -32.18
C GLN A 55 21.68 12.58 -31.45
N TYR A 56 22.28 11.53 -31.99
CA TYR A 56 22.17 10.19 -31.46
C TYR A 56 23.09 9.92 -30.26
N ASP A 57 24.32 10.42 -30.29
CA ASP A 57 25.26 10.28 -29.17
C ASP A 57 24.73 10.97 -27.90
N GLU A 58 23.99 12.08 -28.05
CA GLU A 58 23.30 12.73 -26.94
C GLU A 58 22.18 11.86 -26.34
N LEU A 59 21.44 11.15 -27.19
CA LEU A 59 20.35 10.27 -26.77
C LEU A 59 20.85 8.99 -26.09
N GLN A 60 22.02 8.49 -26.49
CA GLN A 60 22.63 7.29 -25.91
C GLN A 60 22.88 7.41 -24.40
N ILE A 61 23.18 8.63 -23.92
CA ILE A 61 23.44 8.92 -22.50
C ILE A 61 22.18 8.70 -21.64
N GLN A 62 20.98 8.76 -22.24
CA GLN A 62 19.70 8.70 -21.51
C GLN A 62 19.06 7.30 -21.49
N ILE A 63 19.77 6.27 -21.95
CA ILE A 63 19.21 4.92 -22.12
C ILE A 63 19.60 4.03 -20.95
N ASN A 64 18.61 3.66 -20.13
CA ASN A 64 18.76 2.72 -19.02
C ASN A 64 18.42 1.26 -19.39
N ASN A 65 18.06 0.98 -20.64
CA ASN A 65 17.73 -0.39 -21.09
C ASN A 65 18.90 -0.99 -21.88
N ASP A 66 19.59 -1.96 -21.27
CA ASP A 66 20.79 -2.58 -21.84
C ASP A 66 20.53 -3.24 -23.21
N SER A 67 19.38 -3.91 -23.39
CA SER A 67 19.05 -4.60 -24.63
C SER A 67 18.76 -3.64 -25.79
N LEU A 68 18.11 -2.51 -25.50
CA LEU A 68 17.89 -1.44 -26.48
C LEU A 68 19.22 -0.78 -26.82
N ARG A 69 20.07 -0.52 -25.81
CA ARG A 69 21.40 0.07 -25.99
C ARG A 69 22.30 -0.80 -26.87
N GLU A 70 22.24 -2.12 -26.73
CA GLU A 70 23.02 -3.05 -27.57
C GLU A 70 22.55 -3.07 -29.04
N LYS A 71 21.23 -3.16 -29.28
CA LYS A 71 20.67 -3.09 -30.64
C LYS A 71 20.98 -1.77 -31.32
N LEU A 72 20.91 -0.68 -30.55
CA LEU A 72 21.22 0.68 -30.95
C LEU A 72 22.70 0.82 -31.35
N GLU A 73 23.62 0.27 -30.55
CA GLU A 73 25.06 0.29 -30.83
C GLU A 73 25.40 -0.53 -32.08
N SER A 74 24.74 -1.69 -32.27
CA SER A 74 24.91 -2.52 -33.46
C SER A 74 24.52 -1.78 -34.75
N GLU A 75 23.36 -1.13 -34.78
CA GLU A 75 22.91 -0.36 -35.94
C GLU A 75 23.78 0.88 -36.19
N LYS A 76 24.34 1.49 -35.13
CA LYS A 76 25.33 2.58 -35.25
C LYS A 76 26.60 2.09 -35.94
N LEU A 77 27.17 0.98 -35.49
CA LEU A 77 28.36 0.37 -36.08
C LEU A 77 28.13 -0.02 -37.54
N LYS A 78 26.97 -0.62 -37.84
CA LYS A 78 26.57 -0.94 -39.22
C LYS A 78 26.56 0.31 -40.09
N THR A 79 26.06 1.42 -39.56
CA THR A 79 26.01 2.63 -40.37
C THR A 79 27.37 3.28 -40.59
N GLN A 80 28.23 3.29 -39.57
CA GLN A 80 29.60 3.77 -39.73
C GLN A 80 30.33 3.02 -40.84
N ARG A 81 30.11 1.69 -40.94
CA ARG A 81 30.65 0.88 -42.05
C ARG A 81 30.08 1.29 -43.40
N LEU A 82 28.76 1.45 -43.53
CA LEU A 82 28.10 1.85 -44.78
C LEU A 82 28.54 3.24 -45.27
N LEU A 83 28.77 4.17 -44.34
CA LEU A 83 29.31 5.49 -44.66
C LEU A 83 30.76 5.43 -45.16
N GLU A 84 31.59 4.62 -44.52
CA GLU A 84 32.97 4.42 -44.93
C GLU A 84 33.04 3.77 -46.32
N GLU A 85 32.18 2.78 -46.58
CA GLU A 85 32.02 2.17 -47.89
C GLU A 85 31.57 3.21 -48.93
N LEU A 86 30.56 4.02 -48.61
CA LEU A 86 30.08 5.09 -49.48
C LEU A 86 31.20 6.08 -49.83
N ARG A 87 32.06 6.44 -48.85
CA ARG A 87 33.24 7.32 -49.04
C ARG A 87 34.25 6.74 -50.02
N GLN A 88 34.44 5.43 -50.03
CA GLN A 88 35.42 4.76 -50.89
C GLN A 88 34.89 4.46 -52.30
N VAL A 89 33.57 4.38 -52.48
CA VAL A 89 32.95 4.15 -53.80
C VAL A 89 33.22 5.33 -54.75
N LYS A 90 33.62 5.00 -55.99
CA LYS A 90 33.86 5.96 -57.07
C LYS A 90 32.53 6.57 -57.52
N THR A 91 32.50 7.87 -57.79
CA THR A 91 31.30 8.59 -58.25
C THR A 91 30.76 8.10 -59.61
N SER A 92 31.55 7.33 -60.36
CA SER A 92 31.13 6.68 -61.61
C SER A 92 30.31 5.40 -61.39
N ASP A 93 30.29 4.84 -60.18
CA ASP A 93 29.55 3.60 -59.86
C ASP A 93 28.17 3.93 -59.28
N ALA A 94 27.26 4.31 -60.17
CA ALA A 94 25.90 4.73 -59.83
C ALA A 94 25.08 3.63 -59.13
N ALA A 95 25.29 2.37 -59.51
CA ALA A 95 24.54 1.24 -58.97
C ALA A 95 24.88 1.02 -57.49
N GLU A 96 26.16 1.08 -57.15
CA GLU A 96 26.63 0.88 -55.79
C GLU A 96 26.25 2.06 -54.87
N ILE A 97 26.35 3.29 -55.36
CA ILE A 97 25.87 4.48 -54.63
C ILE A 97 24.38 4.37 -54.32
N MET A 98 23.56 3.91 -55.27
CA MET A 98 22.13 3.71 -55.05
C MET A 98 21.83 2.60 -54.04
N ARG A 99 22.61 1.50 -54.05
CA ARG A 99 22.48 0.42 -53.07
C ARG A 99 22.77 0.94 -51.66
N LEU A 100 23.92 1.58 -51.46
CA LEU A 100 24.33 2.14 -50.17
C LEU A 100 23.36 3.20 -49.67
N LYS A 101 22.85 4.06 -50.56
CA LYS A 101 21.80 5.06 -50.24
C LYS A 101 20.54 4.39 -49.68
N LYS A 102 20.10 3.28 -50.28
CA LYS A 102 18.93 2.53 -49.81
C LYS A 102 19.18 1.88 -48.44
N GLU A 103 20.36 1.34 -48.21
CA GLU A 103 20.73 0.73 -46.93
C GLU A 103 20.85 1.78 -45.82
N LEU A 104 21.53 2.90 -46.08
CA LEU A 104 21.63 4.04 -45.15
C LEU A 104 20.25 4.59 -44.78
N LYS A 105 19.34 4.71 -45.75
CA LYS A 105 17.96 5.12 -45.50
C LYS A 105 17.22 4.14 -44.58
N THR A 106 17.44 2.84 -44.76
CA THR A 106 16.81 1.80 -43.96
C THR A 106 17.31 1.83 -42.52
N VAL A 107 18.64 1.90 -42.32
CA VAL A 107 19.22 1.97 -40.98
C VAL A 107 18.79 3.26 -40.26
N ARG A 108 18.79 4.41 -40.95
CA ARG A 108 18.29 5.67 -40.38
C ARG A 108 16.84 5.58 -39.90
N ALA A 109 15.98 4.85 -40.62
CA ALA A 109 14.59 4.65 -40.21
C ALA A 109 14.48 3.79 -38.94
N VAL A 110 15.28 2.73 -38.84
CA VAL A 110 15.35 1.88 -37.63
C VAL A 110 15.84 2.71 -36.43
N LEU A 111 16.89 3.49 -36.62
CA LEU A 111 17.47 4.33 -35.58
C LEU A 111 16.47 5.39 -35.07
N ARG A 112 15.74 6.05 -35.97
CA ARG A 112 14.65 6.97 -35.59
C ARG A 112 13.56 6.28 -34.76
N SER A 113 13.19 5.06 -35.12
CA SER A 113 12.20 4.28 -34.36
C SER A 113 12.68 3.99 -32.94
N TYR A 114 13.95 3.62 -32.77
CA TYR A 114 14.51 3.40 -31.43
C TYR A 114 14.53 4.68 -30.59
N VAL A 115 14.92 5.82 -31.18
CA VAL A 115 14.87 7.11 -30.50
C VAL A 115 13.47 7.45 -29.98
N MET A 116 12.44 7.27 -30.81
CA MET A 116 11.05 7.51 -30.39
C MET A 116 10.60 6.56 -29.26
N GLN A 117 11.02 5.30 -29.32
CA GLN A 117 10.71 4.33 -28.26
C GLN A 117 11.38 4.70 -26.94
N ILE A 118 12.63 5.17 -26.96
CA ILE A 118 13.38 5.62 -25.78
C ILE A 118 12.70 6.83 -25.14
N ASP A 119 12.36 7.85 -25.93
CA ASP A 119 11.67 9.04 -25.41
C ASP A 119 10.33 8.67 -24.75
N SER A 120 9.55 7.80 -25.40
CA SER A 120 8.28 7.27 -24.84
C SER A 120 8.51 6.53 -23.52
N LEU A 121 9.49 5.62 -23.48
CA LEU A 121 9.83 4.86 -22.27
C LEU A 121 10.30 5.78 -21.14
N ASN A 122 11.09 6.81 -21.44
CA ASN A 122 11.57 7.76 -20.45
C ASN A 122 10.43 8.61 -19.88
N LYS A 123 9.49 9.06 -20.72
CA LYS A 123 8.27 9.75 -20.27
C LYS A 123 7.40 8.88 -19.37
N ILE A 124 7.17 7.62 -19.77
CA ILE A 124 6.40 6.66 -18.98
C ILE A 124 7.11 6.38 -17.65
N ASN A 125 8.42 6.18 -17.66
CA ASN A 125 9.19 5.92 -16.44
C ASN A 125 9.15 7.12 -15.49
N ALA A 126 9.28 8.36 -15.99
CA ALA A 126 9.15 9.57 -15.17
C ALA A 126 7.76 9.68 -14.53
N ALA A 127 6.69 9.42 -15.30
CA ALA A 127 5.32 9.39 -14.80
C ALA A 127 5.13 8.29 -13.73
N LEU A 128 5.63 7.08 -13.98
CA LEU A 128 5.58 5.97 -13.03
C LEU A 128 6.36 6.26 -11.75
N MET A 129 7.52 6.91 -11.84
CA MET A 129 8.30 7.33 -10.67
C MET A 129 7.52 8.34 -9.82
N GLN A 130 6.87 9.32 -10.46
CA GLN A 130 6.04 10.31 -9.78
C GLN A 130 4.82 9.65 -9.11
N GLU A 131 4.12 8.79 -9.83
CA GLU A 131 2.98 8.03 -9.29
C GLU A 131 3.40 7.15 -8.12
N ASN A 132 4.55 6.47 -8.22
CA ASN A 132 5.08 5.63 -7.14
C ASN A 132 5.39 6.45 -5.87
N GLN A 133 5.96 7.65 -6.03
CA GLN A 133 6.21 8.57 -4.91
C GLN A 133 4.90 9.03 -4.27
N GLU A 134 3.90 9.40 -5.08
CA GLU A 134 2.59 9.83 -4.60
C GLU A 134 1.86 8.70 -3.85
N VAL A 135 1.85 7.50 -4.43
CA VAL A 135 1.25 6.31 -3.82
C VAL A 135 1.93 5.97 -2.49
N LYS A 136 3.27 6.00 -2.43
CA LYS A 136 4.02 5.78 -1.18
C LYS A 136 3.66 6.82 -0.12
N SER A 137 3.60 8.10 -0.51
CA SER A 137 3.24 9.19 0.41
C SER A 137 1.82 9.00 0.97
N LYS A 138 0.84 8.73 0.09
CA LYS A 138 -0.55 8.45 0.46
C LYS A 138 -0.66 7.23 1.37
N TYR A 139 0.07 6.16 1.06
CA TYR A 139 0.11 4.94 1.88
C TYR A 139 0.64 5.22 3.28
N THR A 140 1.81 5.87 3.40
CA THR A 140 2.40 6.22 4.70
C THR A 140 1.48 7.13 5.52
N ALA A 141 0.84 8.13 4.90
CA ALA A 141 -0.13 9.00 5.57
C ALA A 141 -1.35 8.22 6.08
N ALA A 142 -1.92 7.33 5.25
CA ALA A 142 -3.05 6.50 5.63
C ALA A 142 -2.70 5.54 6.78
N THR A 143 -1.53 4.88 6.74
CA THR A 143 -1.06 4.01 7.82
C THR A 143 -0.89 4.76 9.13
N ALA A 144 -0.32 5.98 9.09
CA ALA A 144 -0.18 6.82 10.28
C ALA A 144 -1.56 7.22 10.86
N GLN A 145 -2.50 7.59 10.01
CA GLN A 145 -3.86 7.92 10.43
C GLN A 145 -4.58 6.73 11.07
N ILE A 146 -4.47 5.53 10.47
CA ILE A 146 -5.06 4.30 11.03
C ILE A 146 -4.47 3.99 12.41
N SER A 147 -3.16 4.12 12.58
CA SER A 147 -2.49 3.91 13.87
C SER A 147 -3.03 4.87 14.95
N ASN A 148 -3.13 6.16 14.61
CA ASN A 148 -3.64 7.18 15.52
C ASN A 148 -5.11 6.93 15.90
N LEU A 149 -5.97 6.66 14.91
CA LEU A 149 -7.39 6.35 15.14
C LEU A 149 -7.57 5.08 15.99
N SER A 150 -6.74 4.06 15.77
CA SER A 150 -6.76 2.84 16.58
C SER A 150 -6.42 3.13 18.05
N GLN A 151 -5.37 3.93 18.28
CA GLN A 151 -4.96 4.33 19.62
C GLN A 151 -6.03 5.21 20.30
N GLU A 152 -6.62 6.16 19.58
CA GLU A 152 -7.69 7.01 20.10
C GLU A 152 -8.94 6.18 20.43
N THR A 153 -9.33 5.26 19.55
CA THR A 153 -10.45 4.34 19.77
C THR A 153 -10.20 3.46 21.00
N LYS A 154 -8.98 2.94 21.17
CA LYS A 154 -8.61 2.17 22.36
C LYS A 154 -8.74 3.01 23.63
N ASN A 155 -8.15 4.21 23.64
CA ASN A 155 -8.21 5.12 24.78
C ASN A 155 -9.66 5.53 25.12
N LEU A 156 -10.49 5.79 24.11
CA LEU A 156 -11.90 6.13 24.27
C LEU A 156 -12.70 4.94 24.82
N ASN A 157 -12.48 3.73 24.29
CA ASN A 157 -13.12 2.53 24.80
C ASN A 157 -12.76 2.26 26.26
N GLU A 158 -11.49 2.39 26.64
CA GLU A 158 -11.06 2.25 28.04
C GLU A 158 -11.76 3.27 28.95
N LYS A 159 -11.83 4.55 28.53
CA LYS A 159 -12.56 5.59 29.27
C LYS A 159 -14.05 5.28 29.39
N VAL A 160 -14.69 4.82 28.32
CA VAL A 160 -16.12 4.47 28.33
C VAL A 160 -16.37 3.26 29.22
N THR A 161 -15.51 2.23 29.18
CA THR A 161 -15.63 1.05 30.06
C THR A 161 -15.52 1.43 31.54
N LEU A 162 -14.55 2.27 31.90
CA LEU A 162 -14.41 2.78 33.27
C LEU A 162 -15.62 3.63 33.67
N ALA A 163 -16.07 4.53 32.81
CA ALA A 163 -17.23 5.38 33.08
C ALA A 163 -18.56 4.61 33.11
N ALA A 164 -18.66 3.45 32.46
CA ALA A 164 -19.84 2.59 32.43
C ALA A 164 -19.93 1.62 33.61
N GLN A 165 -18.91 1.55 34.48
CA GLN A 165 -18.93 0.68 35.64
C GLN A 165 -20.01 1.14 36.64
N LEU A 166 -20.78 0.19 37.15
CA LEU A 166 -21.75 0.47 38.20
C LEU A 166 -21.04 0.64 39.54
N ASP A 167 -21.54 1.55 40.38
CA ASP A 167 -21.09 1.74 41.76
C ASP A 167 -22.24 1.50 42.73
N ALA A 168 -21.95 0.79 43.82
CA ALA A 168 -22.85 0.52 44.93
C ALA A 168 -22.36 1.27 46.18
N THR A 169 -23.20 2.16 46.68
CA THR A 169 -22.97 2.99 47.88
C THR A 169 -24.02 2.69 48.95
N ASN A 170 -23.95 3.39 50.09
CA ASN A 170 -24.89 3.25 51.21
C ASN A 170 -25.11 1.80 51.65
N ILE A 171 -24.03 1.00 51.67
CA ILE A 171 -24.08 -0.40 52.06
C ILE A 171 -24.33 -0.49 53.57
N GLN A 172 -25.52 -0.96 53.92
CA GLN A 172 -25.99 -1.14 55.30
C GLN A 172 -26.33 -2.60 55.54
N VAL A 173 -26.00 -3.09 56.73
CA VAL A 173 -26.20 -4.48 57.12
C VAL A 173 -26.95 -4.55 58.44
N GLN A 174 -28.03 -5.29 58.45
CA GLN A 174 -28.83 -5.54 59.65
C GLN A 174 -28.91 -7.04 59.91
N THR A 175 -28.62 -7.44 61.14
CA THR A 175 -28.70 -8.84 61.58
C THR A 175 -29.97 -9.05 62.37
N LEU A 176 -30.84 -9.95 61.89
CA LEU A 176 -32.20 -10.13 62.39
C LEU A 176 -32.35 -11.49 63.07
N ASN A 177 -33.08 -11.52 64.19
CA ASN A 177 -33.46 -12.76 64.87
C ASN A 177 -34.70 -13.42 64.24
N LYS A 178 -35.11 -14.57 64.78
CA LYS A 178 -36.33 -15.30 64.32
C LYS A 178 -37.62 -14.45 64.35
N ARG A 179 -37.68 -13.41 65.20
CA ARG A 179 -38.82 -12.48 65.32
C ARG A 179 -38.67 -11.24 64.43
N GLY A 180 -37.66 -11.18 63.57
CA GLY A 180 -37.39 -10.03 62.69
C GLY A 180 -36.85 -8.80 63.42
N ARG A 181 -36.40 -8.92 64.67
CA ARG A 181 -35.78 -7.82 65.43
C ARG A 181 -34.27 -7.87 65.31
N GLU A 182 -33.66 -6.69 65.26
CA GLU A 182 -32.21 -6.54 65.20
C GLU A 182 -31.51 -7.16 66.42
N THR A 183 -30.37 -7.84 66.18
CA THR A 183 -29.55 -8.43 67.23
C THR A 183 -28.10 -8.56 66.76
N GLU A 184 -27.16 -8.11 67.59
CA GLU A 184 -25.73 -8.35 67.34
C GLU A 184 -25.27 -9.73 67.82
N ARG A 185 -26.06 -10.38 68.68
CA ARG A 185 -25.69 -11.66 69.31
C ARG A 185 -25.74 -12.81 68.31
N VAL A 186 -24.59 -13.37 67.94
CA VAL A 186 -24.46 -14.37 66.85
C VAL A 186 -25.42 -15.55 67.01
N LYS A 187 -25.51 -16.09 68.22
CA LYS A 187 -26.44 -17.19 68.58
C LYS A 187 -27.91 -16.94 68.25
N ASN A 188 -28.32 -15.68 68.17
CA ASN A 188 -29.72 -15.29 67.92
C ASN A 188 -29.97 -14.87 66.46
N ILE A 189 -28.92 -14.72 65.65
CA ILE A 189 -29.03 -14.26 64.26
C ILE A 189 -29.62 -15.39 63.42
N LYS A 190 -30.64 -15.04 62.63
CA LYS A 190 -31.32 -15.93 61.69
C LYS A 190 -31.36 -15.40 60.27
N LYS A 191 -31.28 -14.08 60.09
CA LYS A 191 -31.16 -13.45 58.77
C LYS A 191 -30.16 -12.31 58.81
N ILE A 192 -29.49 -12.08 57.69
CA ILE A 192 -28.66 -10.90 57.45
C ILE A 192 -29.31 -10.16 56.27
N ALA A 193 -29.80 -8.95 56.53
CA ALA A 193 -30.35 -8.06 55.52
C ALA A 193 -29.26 -7.08 55.07
N ILE A 194 -28.98 -7.04 53.78
CA ILE A 194 -27.95 -6.18 53.19
C ILE A 194 -28.67 -5.25 52.23
N SER A 195 -28.63 -3.95 52.51
CA SER A 195 -29.20 -2.91 51.66
C SER A 195 -28.10 -2.03 51.10
N PHE A 196 -28.22 -1.64 49.84
CA PHE A 196 -27.26 -0.77 49.17
C PHE A 196 -27.95 -0.03 48.03
N THR A 197 -27.33 1.04 47.56
CA THR A 197 -27.84 1.89 46.48
C THR A 197 -26.89 1.81 45.29
N ILE A 198 -27.41 1.37 44.15
CA ILE A 198 -26.71 1.49 42.87
C ILE A 198 -26.85 2.93 42.40
N VAL A 199 -25.72 3.60 42.21
CA VAL A 199 -25.66 5.01 41.83
C VAL A 199 -26.17 5.20 40.40
N LYS A 200 -26.76 6.38 40.13
CA LYS A 200 -27.11 6.81 38.78
C LYS A 200 -25.87 6.83 37.87
N ASN A 201 -25.93 6.09 36.77
CA ASN A 201 -24.88 6.05 35.76
C ASN A 201 -25.50 5.95 34.36
N ILE A 202 -25.51 7.07 33.65
CA ILE A 202 -26.07 7.18 32.29
C ILE A 202 -25.18 6.55 31.21
N THR A 203 -23.92 6.24 31.54
CA THR A 203 -22.96 5.60 30.61
C THR A 203 -23.02 4.09 30.70
N ALA A 204 -23.54 3.55 31.82
CA ALA A 204 -23.74 2.12 32.00
C ALA A 204 -24.90 1.60 31.12
N GLN A 205 -24.74 0.38 30.59
CA GLN A 205 -25.81 -0.25 29.82
C GLN A 205 -27.03 -0.56 30.70
N THR A 206 -28.19 -0.04 30.32
CA THR A 206 -29.47 -0.34 30.95
C THR A 206 -29.95 -1.76 30.63
N GLY A 207 -30.78 -2.32 31.49
CA GLY A 207 -31.44 -3.62 31.31
C GLY A 207 -31.21 -4.56 32.47
N ASN A 208 -31.43 -5.86 32.22
CA ASN A 208 -31.31 -6.88 33.26
C ASN A 208 -29.86 -7.11 33.68
N LYS A 209 -29.57 -6.88 34.96
CA LYS A 209 -28.27 -7.09 35.58
C LYS A 209 -28.35 -8.19 36.63
N THR A 210 -27.25 -8.93 36.77
CA THR A 210 -27.09 -9.92 37.83
C THR A 210 -26.07 -9.39 38.83
N LEU A 211 -26.51 -9.24 40.07
CA LEU A 211 -25.67 -8.89 41.21
C LEU A 211 -25.25 -10.15 41.94
N TYR A 212 -23.96 -10.22 42.27
CA TYR A 212 -23.40 -11.26 43.13
C TYR A 212 -22.88 -10.61 44.41
N ILE A 213 -23.35 -11.09 45.55
CA ILE A 213 -22.94 -10.61 46.86
C ILE A 213 -22.15 -11.72 47.53
N ARG A 214 -20.94 -11.41 47.99
CA ARG A 214 -20.08 -12.29 48.77
C ARG A 214 -20.06 -11.78 50.21
N ILE A 215 -20.37 -12.66 51.16
CA ILE A 215 -20.24 -12.39 52.59
C ILE A 215 -19.06 -13.22 53.08
N ALA A 216 -17.96 -12.54 53.41
CA ALA A 216 -16.77 -13.17 53.97
C ALA A 216 -16.83 -13.18 55.50
N LYS A 217 -16.59 -14.36 56.07
CA LYS A 217 -16.39 -14.58 57.51
C LYS A 217 -15.10 -13.87 58.00
N PRO A 218 -14.88 -13.76 59.31
CA PRO A 218 -13.66 -13.16 59.88
C PRO A 218 -12.36 -13.88 59.49
N ASP A 219 -12.45 -15.15 59.09
CA ASP A 219 -11.36 -15.97 58.57
C ASP A 219 -11.22 -15.89 57.03
N ASN A 220 -11.97 -14.98 56.38
CA ASN A 220 -12.09 -14.77 54.93
C ASN A 220 -12.78 -15.91 54.15
N GLU A 221 -13.34 -16.91 54.82
CA GLU A 221 -14.12 -17.93 54.14
C GLU A 221 -15.49 -17.37 53.71
N ILE A 222 -15.92 -17.65 52.48
CA ILE A 222 -17.18 -17.11 51.94
C ILE A 222 -18.36 -17.97 52.38
N LEU A 223 -19.39 -17.33 52.94
CA LEU A 223 -20.67 -17.98 53.20
C LEU A 223 -21.28 -18.44 51.88
N THR A 224 -21.52 -19.75 51.73
CA THR A 224 -22.14 -20.32 50.53
C THR A 224 -23.10 -21.45 50.91
N LYS A 225 -24.24 -21.52 50.23
CA LYS A 225 -25.20 -22.64 50.39
C LYS A 225 -24.83 -23.85 49.53
N ASN A 226 -24.04 -23.65 48.48
CA ASN A 226 -23.65 -24.70 47.55
C ASN A 226 -22.23 -24.42 47.02
N PRO A 227 -21.29 -25.38 47.06
CA PRO A 227 -19.95 -25.23 46.49
C PRO A 227 -19.94 -24.81 45.01
N GLY A 228 -20.99 -25.14 44.25
CA GLY A 228 -21.18 -24.75 42.85
C GLY A 228 -21.68 -23.32 42.64
N ASN A 229 -22.02 -22.57 43.70
CA ASN A 229 -22.40 -21.15 43.60
C ASN A 229 -21.18 -20.28 43.29
N GLN A 230 -20.76 -20.29 42.04
CA GLN A 230 -19.61 -19.54 41.56
C GLN A 230 -20.00 -18.63 40.41
N PHE A 231 -19.24 -17.55 40.24
CA PHE A 231 -19.31 -16.69 39.07
C PHE A 231 -17.90 -16.33 38.60
N LYS A 232 -17.79 -15.99 37.32
CA LYS A 232 -16.52 -15.58 36.73
C LYS A 232 -16.18 -14.16 37.17
N PHE A 233 -15.00 -13.98 37.72
CA PHE A 233 -14.40 -12.70 38.03
C PHE A 233 -12.95 -12.74 37.57
N GLU A 234 -12.56 -11.80 36.71
CA GLU A 234 -11.30 -11.86 35.98
C GLU A 234 -11.15 -13.24 35.29
N ASP A 235 -10.05 -13.95 35.54
CA ASP A 235 -9.75 -15.26 34.95
C ASP A 235 -10.10 -16.44 35.86
N ARG A 236 -10.90 -16.23 36.91
CA ARG A 236 -11.21 -17.27 37.91
C ARG A 236 -12.70 -17.35 38.20
N ASN A 237 -13.13 -18.52 38.66
CA ASN A 237 -14.44 -18.69 39.26
C ASN A 237 -14.32 -18.49 40.77
N ILE A 238 -15.12 -17.58 41.31
CA ILE A 238 -15.15 -17.27 42.74
C ILE A 238 -16.55 -17.49 43.30
N SER A 239 -16.63 -17.93 44.56
CA SER A 239 -17.91 -18.27 45.19
C SER A 239 -18.70 -17.02 45.59
N TYR A 240 -20.03 -17.08 45.46
CA TYR A 240 -20.95 -16.05 45.95
C TYR A 240 -21.89 -16.57 47.04
N SER A 241 -22.37 -15.66 47.88
CA SER A 241 -23.38 -15.94 48.90
C SER A 241 -24.78 -15.73 48.32
N ILE A 242 -25.05 -14.56 47.75
CA ILE A 242 -26.38 -14.21 47.23
C ILE A 242 -26.27 -13.83 45.74
N LYS A 243 -27.22 -14.31 44.94
CA LYS A 243 -27.43 -13.87 43.56
C LYS A 243 -28.75 -13.10 43.48
N LYS A 244 -28.74 -11.89 42.93
CA LYS A 244 -29.93 -11.06 42.76
C LYS A 244 -30.02 -10.53 41.34
N TYR A 245 -31.18 -10.70 40.72
CA TYR A 245 -31.49 -10.06 39.44
C TYR A 245 -32.16 -8.73 39.69
N ILE A 246 -31.76 -7.71 38.94
CA ILE A 246 -32.35 -6.38 38.92
C ILE A 246 -32.52 -5.94 37.46
N GLU A 247 -33.45 -5.02 37.22
CA GLU A 247 -33.53 -4.27 35.97
C GLU A 247 -33.01 -2.85 36.23
N TYR A 248 -31.82 -2.55 35.72
CA TYR A 248 -31.17 -1.26 35.91
C TYR A 248 -31.57 -0.30 34.78
N THR A 249 -32.11 0.86 35.14
CA THR A 249 -32.64 1.83 34.17
C THR A 249 -31.70 3.00 33.86
N GLY A 250 -30.50 3.01 34.46
CA GLY A 250 -29.57 4.16 34.39
C GLY A 250 -29.78 5.15 35.54
N GLU A 251 -30.90 5.04 36.26
CA GLU A 251 -31.22 5.85 37.44
C GLU A 251 -30.79 5.17 38.73
N GLU A 252 -30.74 5.94 39.81
CA GLU A 252 -30.41 5.43 41.14
C GLU A 252 -31.44 4.39 41.60
N GLN A 253 -30.98 3.26 42.12
CA GLN A 253 -31.85 2.16 42.57
C GLN A 253 -31.36 1.57 43.90
N SER A 254 -32.26 1.50 44.88
CA SER A 254 -32.01 0.81 46.14
C SER A 254 -32.31 -0.69 46.02
N VAL A 255 -31.41 -1.52 46.52
CA VAL A 255 -31.49 -2.98 46.48
C VAL A 255 -31.28 -3.53 47.88
N THR A 256 -32.21 -4.40 48.32
CA THR A 256 -32.06 -5.17 49.55
C THR A 256 -32.05 -6.66 49.24
N VAL A 257 -31.09 -7.36 49.81
CA VAL A 257 -30.95 -8.82 49.72
C VAL A 257 -30.86 -9.43 51.10
N TYR A 258 -31.25 -10.70 51.21
CA TYR A 258 -31.30 -11.41 52.49
C TYR A 258 -30.49 -12.69 52.41
N TRP A 259 -29.73 -12.96 53.47
CA TRP A 259 -29.07 -14.23 53.71
C TRP A 259 -29.70 -14.91 54.92
N ASP A 260 -30.30 -16.08 54.73
CA ASP A 260 -30.79 -16.91 55.83
C ASP A 260 -29.61 -17.70 56.44
N VAL A 261 -29.44 -17.56 57.76
CA VAL A 261 -28.35 -18.21 58.50
C VAL A 261 -28.79 -19.62 58.92
N GLU A 262 -28.21 -20.61 58.26
CA GLU A 262 -28.48 -22.04 58.46
C GLU A 262 -27.39 -22.75 59.27
N GLU A 263 -26.21 -22.12 59.41
CA GLU A 263 -25.05 -22.65 60.13
C GLU A 263 -24.68 -21.81 61.35
N PHE A 264 -23.81 -22.34 62.21
CA PHE A 264 -23.21 -21.55 63.28
C PHE A 264 -22.19 -20.58 62.69
N LEU A 265 -22.34 -19.30 63.01
CA LEU A 265 -21.41 -18.26 62.59
C LEU A 265 -20.47 -17.90 63.76
N PRO A 266 -19.17 -17.67 63.54
CA PRO A 266 -18.30 -17.11 64.57
C PRO A 266 -18.61 -15.63 64.86
N ALA A 267 -18.30 -15.18 66.09
CA ALA A 267 -18.26 -13.75 66.37
C ALA A 267 -17.07 -13.10 65.68
N GLY A 268 -17.22 -11.86 65.22
CA GLY A 268 -16.16 -11.15 64.53
C GLY A 268 -16.68 -10.14 63.50
N THR A 269 -15.75 -9.62 62.70
CA THR A 269 -16.04 -8.69 61.61
C THR A 269 -16.21 -9.47 60.32
N TYR A 270 -17.31 -9.19 59.63
CA TYR A 270 -17.67 -9.78 58.35
C TYR A 270 -17.54 -8.72 57.27
N HIS A 271 -17.11 -9.14 56.09
CA HIS A 271 -16.95 -8.27 54.93
C HIS A 271 -17.97 -8.62 53.86
N ILE A 272 -18.48 -7.60 53.18
CA ILE A 272 -19.41 -7.73 52.08
C ILE A 272 -18.76 -7.16 50.84
N TYR A 273 -18.82 -7.93 49.76
CA TYR A 273 -18.37 -7.51 48.43
C TYR A 273 -19.51 -7.70 47.44
N ILE A 274 -19.84 -6.65 46.71
CA ILE A 274 -20.93 -6.61 45.74
C ILE A 274 -20.31 -6.55 44.35
N PHE A 275 -20.75 -7.41 43.45
CA PHE A 275 -20.28 -7.51 42.08
C PHE A 275 -21.43 -7.39 41.09
N ALA A 276 -21.17 -6.70 39.98
CA ALA A 276 -22.04 -6.62 38.82
C ALA A 276 -21.18 -6.52 37.56
N ASP A 277 -21.65 -7.06 36.43
CA ASP A 277 -20.96 -6.99 35.14
C ASP A 277 -19.48 -7.42 35.16
N GLY A 278 -19.13 -8.38 36.04
CA GLY A 278 -17.77 -8.89 36.18
C GLY A 278 -16.82 -8.02 37.01
N ASN A 279 -17.29 -6.92 37.60
CA ASN A 279 -16.49 -6.02 38.43
C ASN A 279 -17.00 -5.96 39.87
N MET A 280 -16.12 -5.64 40.82
CA MET A 280 -16.53 -5.28 42.18
C MET A 280 -17.06 -3.85 42.18
N ILE A 281 -18.31 -3.67 42.58
CA ILE A 281 -19.03 -2.38 42.51
C ILE A 281 -19.21 -1.74 43.89
N GLY A 282 -18.97 -2.48 44.97
CA GLY A 282 -19.05 -1.92 46.31
C GLY A 282 -18.56 -2.90 47.37
N GLN A 283 -18.12 -2.36 48.51
CA GLN A 283 -17.68 -3.14 49.65
C GLN A 283 -18.12 -2.51 50.98
N GLY A 284 -18.39 -3.36 51.96
CA GLY A 284 -18.80 -2.94 53.30
C GLY A 284 -18.34 -3.93 54.36
N SER A 285 -18.55 -3.61 55.62
CA SER A 285 -18.29 -4.53 56.73
C SER A 285 -19.28 -4.31 57.87
N PHE A 286 -19.49 -5.36 58.67
CA PHE A 286 -20.33 -5.32 59.85
C PHE A 286 -19.78 -6.28 60.91
N ARG A 287 -20.13 -6.06 62.17
CA ARG A 287 -19.60 -6.84 63.29
C ARG A 287 -20.71 -7.59 64.01
N MET A 288 -20.46 -8.86 64.33
CA MET A 288 -21.34 -9.68 65.16
C MET A 288 -20.61 -10.08 66.45
N LYS A 289 -21.35 -10.21 67.57
CA LYS A 289 -20.83 -10.45 68.93
C LYS A 289 -21.35 -11.73 69.56
#